data_AF-A0A6B0TAM6-F1
#
_entry.id   AF-A0A6B0TAM6-F1
#
_cell.length_a   1.000
_cell.length_b   1.000
_cell.length_c   1.000
_cell.angle_alpha   90.00
_cell.angle_beta   90.00
_cell.angle_gamma   90.00
#
_symmetry.space_group_name_H-M   'P 1'
#
loop_
_entity.id
_entity.type
_entity.pdbx_description
1 polymer ?
#
loop_
_entity_poly.entity_id
_entity_poly.type
_entity_poly.pdbx_seq_one_letter_code
_entity_poly.pdbx_strand_id
1 'polypeptide(L)'
;MPILTAAGKKSRRNRLRDLVRASLIRGTVLIVPLVLTLIILGFVANFIFSRINPLVSIVESLLGLPNIPTWLVEITVLICLVGLILLIGLVSLEWKSFDRVENAFDDLMTSIPGVGPIYSSFNEMSELLLDSQSQSFKDVKLVEYPTDDSYALAFVTADTPDYIEEGAGHEEMVTLFMPMAPNPVMGGFVISVDRERVVDVDISVQQGIQAIVTSGVSLGSKSMVPEDGDALSDFQVEQDAQPPVVNAAEQIDGSADSAEGTDGSTDDS
;
A
#
# COMPACT_ATOMS: atom_id res chain seq x y z
N MET A 1 -15.80 24.01 58.17
CA MET A 1 -16.61 22.79 57.95
C MET A 1 -17.21 22.83 56.54
N PRO A 2 -17.34 21.69 55.85
CA PRO A 2 -17.28 21.54 54.39
C PRO A 2 -18.66 21.37 53.73
N ILE A 3 -18.79 21.61 52.43
CA ILE A 3 -19.48 20.70 51.48
C ILE A 3 -18.81 20.81 50.09
N LEU A 4 -18.01 19.81 49.76
CA LEU A 4 -17.66 19.42 48.39
C LEU A 4 -18.71 18.43 47.87
N THR A 5 -18.72 18.24 46.54
CA THR A 5 -19.07 16.98 45.83
C THR A 5 -20.43 16.94 45.13
N ALA A 6 -20.48 17.39 43.86
CA ALA A 6 -21.51 16.92 42.92
C ALA A 6 -21.19 17.05 41.40
N ALA A 7 -19.95 17.35 40.97
CA ALA A 7 -19.67 17.67 39.56
C ALA A 7 -18.83 16.63 38.77
N GLY A 8 -18.44 15.49 39.36
CA GLY A 8 -17.47 14.56 38.74
C GLY A 8 -18.03 13.40 37.91
N LYS A 9 -19.35 13.15 37.91
CA LYS A 9 -19.89 11.86 37.43
C LYS A 9 -20.28 11.81 35.95
N LYS A 10 -20.57 12.96 35.31
CA LYS A 10 -21.06 13.01 33.92
C LYS A 10 -19.95 12.89 32.87
N SER A 11 -18.71 13.30 33.19
CA SER A 11 -17.56 13.29 32.25
C SER A 11 -16.91 11.90 32.07
N ARG A 12 -16.82 11.09 33.13
CA ARG A 12 -16.25 9.72 33.07
C ARG A 12 -17.03 8.76 32.16
N ARG A 13 -18.36 8.90 32.11
CA ARG A 13 -19.24 7.96 31.38
C ARG A 13 -19.10 8.09 29.86
N ASN A 14 -18.79 9.29 29.36
CA ASN A 14 -18.56 9.52 27.93
C ASN A 14 -17.18 8.98 27.54
N ARG A 15 -16.13 9.26 28.34
CA ARG A 15 -14.78 8.71 28.10
C ARG A 15 -14.73 7.19 28.08
N LEU A 16 -15.45 6.51 28.97
CA LEU A 16 -15.54 5.04 28.96
C LEU A 16 -16.25 4.51 27.70
N ARG A 17 -17.32 5.18 27.25
CA ARG A 17 -18.00 4.80 26.01
C ARG A 17 -17.12 5.04 24.78
N ASP A 18 -16.37 6.14 24.76
CA ASP A 18 -15.48 6.49 23.67
C ASP A 18 -14.28 5.53 23.59
N LEU A 19 -13.73 5.12 24.74
CA LEU A 19 -12.69 4.08 24.82
C LEU A 19 -13.19 2.72 24.36
N VAL A 20 -14.36 2.28 24.83
CA VAL A 20 -14.96 1.01 24.40
C VAL A 20 -15.27 1.05 22.91
N ARG A 21 -15.86 2.13 22.40
CA ARG A 21 -16.16 2.31 20.97
C ARG A 21 -14.89 2.29 20.12
N ALA A 22 -13.85 3.03 20.53
CA ALA A 22 -12.57 3.06 19.83
C ALA A 22 -11.89 1.68 19.83
N SER A 23 -11.94 0.96 20.96
CA SER A 23 -11.37 -0.38 21.08
C SER A 23 -12.12 -1.41 20.22
N LEU A 24 -13.45 -1.34 20.14
CA LEU A 24 -14.26 -2.21 19.30
C LEU A 24 -14.03 -1.93 17.81
N ILE A 25 -13.93 -0.66 17.41
CA ILE A 25 -13.65 -0.29 16.02
C ILE A 25 -12.27 -0.80 15.61
N ARG A 26 -11.22 -0.54 16.42
CA ARG A 26 -9.86 -1.07 16.15
C ARG A 26 -9.84 -2.59 16.11
N GLY A 27 -10.45 -3.25 17.10
CA GLY A 27 -10.52 -4.71 17.14
C GLY A 27 -11.23 -5.29 15.91
N THR A 28 -12.33 -4.67 15.48
CA THR A 28 -13.06 -5.09 14.28
C THR A 28 -12.23 -4.91 13.01
N VAL A 29 -11.56 -3.77 12.85
CA VAL A 29 -10.68 -3.51 11.69
C VAL A 29 -9.55 -4.54 11.58
N LEU A 30 -9.01 -5.02 12.70
CA LEU A 30 -7.98 -6.06 12.71
C LEU A 30 -8.54 -7.47 12.49
N ILE A 31 -9.72 -7.78 13.04
CA ILE A 31 -10.33 -9.12 12.98
C ILE A 31 -10.98 -9.38 11.63
N VAL A 32 -11.57 -8.36 10.99
CA VAL A 32 -12.30 -8.51 9.72
C VAL A 32 -11.44 -9.16 8.62
N PRO A 33 -10.21 -8.67 8.32
CA PRO A 33 -9.33 -9.31 7.34
C PRO A 33 -9.01 -10.76 7.71
N LEU A 34 -8.73 -11.03 8.99
CA LEU A 34 -8.39 -12.38 9.45
C LEU A 34 -9.57 -13.34 9.27
N VAL A 35 -10.77 -12.97 9.71
CA VAL A 35 -11.97 -13.79 9.52
C VAL A 35 -12.27 -13.99 8.04
N LEU A 36 -12.08 -12.95 7.22
CA LEU A 36 -12.27 -13.04 5.78
C LEU A 36 -11.31 -14.06 5.15
N THR A 37 -10.02 -14.03 5.51
CA THR A 37 -9.04 -15.01 5.02
C THR A 37 -9.42 -16.44 5.41
N LEU A 38 -9.88 -16.66 6.65
CA LEU A 38 -10.32 -17.98 7.11
C LEU A 38 -11.57 -18.48 6.37
N ILE A 39 -12.53 -17.59 6.08
CA ILE A 39 -13.73 -17.92 5.28
C ILE A 39 -13.32 -18.33 3.87
N ILE A 40 -12.46 -17.55 3.21
CA ILE A 40 -12.00 -17.84 1.84
C ILE A 40 -11.24 -19.17 1.81
N LEU A 41 -10.31 -19.39 2.73
CA LEU A 41 -9.51 -20.61 2.79
C LEU A 41 -10.41 -21.84 3.03
N GLY A 42 -11.36 -21.73 3.96
CA GLY A 42 -12.35 -22.78 4.21
C GLY A 42 -13.25 -23.05 3.01
N PHE A 43 -13.68 -22.00 2.28
CA PHE A 43 -14.49 -22.14 1.08
C PHE A 43 -13.74 -22.89 -0.02
N VAL A 44 -12.50 -22.49 -0.32
CA VAL A 44 -11.66 -23.13 -1.33
C VAL A 44 -11.35 -24.59 -0.96
N ALA A 45 -10.97 -24.84 0.29
CA ALA A 45 -10.72 -26.19 0.77
C ALA A 45 -11.96 -27.07 0.61
N ASN A 46 -13.13 -26.62 1.09
CA ASN A 46 -14.39 -27.36 0.99
C ASN A 46 -14.83 -27.62 -0.46
N PHE A 47 -14.61 -26.64 -1.35
CA PHE A 47 -14.87 -26.80 -2.77
C PHE A 47 -14.02 -27.93 -3.37
N ILE A 48 -12.71 -27.94 -3.08
CA ILE A 48 -11.81 -28.97 -3.59
C ILE A 48 -12.11 -30.33 -2.96
N PHE A 49 -12.34 -30.39 -1.64
CA PHE A 49 -12.76 -31.62 -0.95
C PHE A 49 -14.02 -32.21 -1.60
N SER A 50 -15.02 -31.40 -1.91
CA SER A 50 -16.25 -31.87 -2.56
C SER A 50 -16.00 -32.46 -3.95
N ARG A 51 -14.96 -32.01 -4.66
CA ARG A 51 -14.59 -32.57 -5.98
C ARG A 51 -13.69 -33.79 -5.89
N ILE A 52 -12.81 -33.86 -4.88
CA ILE A 52 -11.87 -34.98 -4.70
C ILE A 52 -12.51 -36.16 -3.99
N ASN A 53 -13.37 -35.94 -3.00
CA ASN A 53 -14.02 -37.01 -2.23
C ASN A 53 -14.74 -38.07 -3.09
N PRO A 54 -15.54 -37.71 -4.13
CA PRO A 54 -16.12 -38.73 -5.01
C PRO A 54 -15.04 -39.51 -5.79
N LEU A 55 -13.94 -38.88 -6.20
CA LEU A 55 -12.83 -39.57 -6.85
C LEU A 55 -12.13 -40.55 -5.90
N VAL A 56 -11.90 -40.13 -4.65
CA VAL A 56 -11.34 -40.99 -3.60
C VAL A 56 -12.23 -42.21 -3.39
N SER A 57 -13.55 -42.02 -3.27
CA SER A 57 -14.49 -43.13 -3.08
C SER A 57 -14.49 -44.14 -4.25
N ILE A 58 -14.33 -43.66 -5.49
CA ILE A 58 -14.18 -44.52 -6.67
C ILE A 58 -12.87 -45.29 -6.59
N VAL A 59 -11.77 -44.63 -6.26
CA VAL A 59 -10.44 -45.25 -6.13
C VAL A 59 -10.41 -46.29 -5.00
N GLU A 60 -11.02 -46.02 -3.85
CA GLU A 60 -11.16 -46.99 -2.76
C GLU A 60 -11.94 -48.24 -3.21
N SER A 61 -13.02 -48.05 -3.97
CA SER A 61 -13.82 -49.16 -4.51
C SER A 61 -13.09 -49.96 -5.59
N LEU A 62 -12.20 -49.33 -6.37
CA LEU A 62 -11.50 -49.94 -7.49
C LEU A 62 -10.20 -50.63 -7.07
N LEU A 63 -9.46 -50.04 -6.12
CA LEU A 63 -8.19 -50.55 -5.59
C LEU A 63 -8.38 -51.42 -4.33
N GLY A 64 -9.59 -51.45 -3.75
CA GLY A 64 -9.90 -52.27 -2.58
C GLY A 64 -9.17 -51.81 -1.31
N LEU A 65 -8.87 -50.51 -1.19
CA LEU A 65 -8.21 -49.91 -0.02
C LEU A 65 -9.27 -49.19 0.84
N PRO A 66 -9.91 -49.87 1.81
CA PRO A 66 -10.91 -49.23 2.66
C PRO A 66 -10.24 -48.28 3.67
N ASN A 67 -10.78 -47.06 3.78
CA ASN A 67 -10.39 -46.02 4.73
C ASN A 67 -9.03 -45.38 4.45
N ILE A 68 -8.94 -44.63 3.35
CA ILE A 68 -7.80 -43.74 3.15
C ILE A 68 -7.77 -42.74 4.31
N PRO A 69 -6.63 -42.59 5.01
CA PRO A 69 -6.55 -41.72 6.16
C PRO A 69 -6.76 -40.26 5.75
N THR A 70 -7.53 -39.52 6.56
CA THR A 70 -7.96 -38.14 6.26
C THR A 70 -6.80 -37.19 5.98
N TRP A 71 -5.69 -37.33 6.70
CA TRP A 71 -4.48 -36.52 6.49
C TRP A 71 -3.85 -36.75 5.10
N LEU A 72 -3.98 -37.95 4.52
CA LEU A 72 -3.47 -38.24 3.18
C LEU A 72 -4.34 -37.56 2.12
N VAL A 73 -5.65 -37.48 2.35
CA VAL A 73 -6.58 -36.74 1.48
C VAL A 73 -6.29 -35.23 1.56
N GLU A 74 -6.06 -34.70 2.76
CA GLU A 74 -5.66 -33.29 2.97
C GLU A 74 -4.36 -32.94 2.22
N ILE A 75 -3.33 -33.78 2.31
CA ILE A 75 -2.07 -33.56 1.57
C ILE A 75 -2.30 -33.67 0.06
N THR A 76 -3.12 -34.63 -0.38
CA THR A 76 -3.43 -34.80 -1.81
C THR A 76 -4.17 -33.58 -2.37
N VAL A 77 -5.08 -32.99 -1.59
CA VAL A 77 -5.78 -31.73 -1.93
C VAL A 77 -4.77 -30.60 -2.10
N LEU A 78 -3.82 -30.45 -1.18
CA LEU A 78 -2.79 -29.41 -1.25
C LEU A 78 -1.89 -29.59 -2.48
N ILE A 79 -1.43 -30.82 -2.75
CA ILE A 79 -0.62 -31.14 -3.92
C ILE A 79 -1.40 -30.86 -5.21
N CYS A 80 -2.68 -31.25 -5.27
CA CYS A 80 -3.54 -30.97 -6.43
C CYS A 80 -3.75 -29.47 -6.64
N LEU A 81 -3.89 -28.68 -5.57
CA LEU A 81 -4.01 -27.22 -5.66
C LEU A 81 -2.75 -26.62 -6.28
N VAL A 82 -1.57 -26.96 -5.74
CA VAL A 82 -0.29 -26.47 -6.27
C VAL A 82 -0.08 -26.94 -7.71
N GLY A 83 -0.39 -28.21 -8.01
CA GLY A 83 -0.30 -28.77 -9.34
C GLY A 83 -1.23 -28.08 -10.34
N LEU A 84 -2.45 -27.72 -9.93
CA LEU A 84 -3.38 -26.98 -10.77
C LEU A 84 -2.87 -25.57 -11.08
N ILE A 85 -2.32 -24.86 -10.09
CA ILE A 85 -1.73 -23.53 -10.28
C ILE A 85 -0.57 -23.62 -11.27
N LEU A 86 0.33 -24.59 -11.11
CA LEU A 86 1.45 -24.81 -12.03
C LEU A 86 0.97 -25.17 -13.45
N LEU A 87 -0.05 -26.03 -13.56
CA LEU A 87 -0.63 -26.41 -14.84
C LEU A 87 -1.20 -25.19 -15.58
N ILE A 88 -1.98 -24.36 -14.89
CA ILE A 88 -2.54 -23.12 -15.45
C ILE A 88 -1.41 -22.19 -15.89
N GLY A 89 -0.38 -22.02 -15.06
CA GLY A 89 0.80 -21.21 -15.41
C GLY A 89 1.53 -21.72 -16.64
N LEU A 90 1.76 -23.03 -16.77
CA LEU A 90 2.41 -23.63 -17.95
C LEU A 90 1.56 -23.46 -19.21
N VAL A 91 0.24 -23.68 -19.11
CA VAL A 91 -0.67 -23.48 -20.24
C VAL A 91 -0.67 -22.01 -20.67
N SER A 92 -0.64 -21.07 -19.73
CA SER A 92 -0.54 -19.64 -20.02
C SER A 92 0.67 -19.28 -20.88
N LEU A 93 1.83 -19.91 -20.61
CA LEU A 93 3.07 -19.66 -21.36
C LEU A 93 3.05 -20.22 -22.79
N GLU A 94 2.38 -21.36 -23.01
CA GLU A 94 2.42 -22.08 -24.28
C GLU A 94 1.25 -21.75 -25.23
N TRP A 95 0.11 -21.30 -24.70
CA TRP A 95 -1.08 -21.02 -25.49
C TRP A 95 -1.19 -19.57 -25.95
N LYS A 96 -0.95 -19.36 -27.25
CA LYS A 96 -1.15 -18.06 -27.95
C LYS A 96 -2.56 -17.47 -27.91
N SER A 97 -3.55 -18.21 -27.40
CA SER A 97 -4.94 -17.74 -27.25
C SER A 97 -5.36 -17.64 -25.79
N PHE A 98 -4.43 -17.80 -24.85
CA PHE A 98 -4.69 -17.68 -23.43
C PHE A 98 -5.26 -16.30 -23.09
N ASP A 99 -4.75 -15.23 -23.71
CA ASP A 99 -5.26 -13.85 -23.55
C ASP A 99 -6.77 -13.74 -23.80
N ARG A 100 -7.34 -14.51 -24.73
CA ARG A 100 -8.81 -14.48 -24.97
C ARG A 100 -9.58 -15.20 -23.87
N VAL A 101 -9.02 -16.26 -23.33
CA VAL A 101 -9.63 -17.02 -22.23
C VAL A 101 -9.58 -16.21 -20.95
N GLU A 102 -8.45 -15.54 -20.70
CA GLU A 102 -8.25 -14.62 -19.60
C GLU A 102 -9.24 -13.46 -19.65
N ASN A 103 -9.32 -12.74 -20.78
CA ASN A 103 -10.28 -11.64 -20.94
C ASN A 103 -11.74 -12.10 -20.78
N ALA A 104 -12.10 -13.27 -21.33
CA ALA A 104 -13.45 -13.81 -21.17
C ALA A 104 -13.77 -14.20 -19.72
N PHE A 105 -12.76 -14.65 -18.96
CA PHE A 105 -12.90 -14.96 -17.55
C PHE A 105 -13.01 -13.68 -16.72
N ASP A 106 -12.21 -12.66 -17.05
CA ASP A 106 -12.25 -11.34 -16.42
C ASP A 106 -13.63 -10.70 -16.59
N ASP A 107 -14.16 -10.65 -17.81
CA ASP A 107 -15.50 -10.17 -18.14
C ASP A 107 -16.59 -10.93 -17.37
N LEU A 108 -16.46 -12.26 -17.25
CA LEU A 108 -17.41 -13.08 -16.52
C LEU A 108 -17.42 -12.71 -15.03
N MET A 109 -16.23 -12.58 -14.43
CA MET A 109 -16.07 -12.35 -13.00
C MET A 109 -16.48 -10.93 -12.61
N THR A 110 -16.12 -9.94 -13.42
CA THR A 110 -16.52 -8.53 -13.25
C THR A 110 -18.04 -8.33 -13.41
N SER A 111 -18.70 -9.16 -14.23
CA SER A 111 -20.14 -9.12 -14.43
C SER A 111 -20.96 -9.67 -13.24
N ILE A 112 -20.35 -10.37 -12.28
CA ILE A 112 -21.07 -10.94 -11.13
C ILE A 112 -21.41 -9.84 -10.11
N PRO A 113 -22.69 -9.54 -9.85
CA PRO A 113 -23.08 -8.52 -8.88
C PRO A 113 -22.54 -8.86 -7.47
N GLY A 114 -21.86 -7.90 -6.84
CA GLY A 114 -21.27 -8.05 -5.51
C GLY A 114 -19.87 -8.66 -5.46
N VAL A 115 -19.46 -9.42 -6.48
CA VAL A 115 -18.10 -10.00 -6.58
C VAL A 115 -17.21 -9.18 -7.51
N GLY A 116 -17.76 -8.69 -8.62
CA GLY A 116 -17.03 -7.97 -9.65
C GLY A 116 -16.13 -6.86 -9.11
N PRO A 117 -16.62 -5.90 -8.30
CA PRO A 117 -15.78 -4.84 -7.76
C PRO A 117 -14.59 -5.32 -6.92
N ILE A 118 -14.77 -6.40 -6.13
CA ILE A 118 -13.71 -6.96 -5.28
C ILE A 118 -12.66 -7.64 -6.16
N TYR A 119 -13.11 -8.40 -7.15
CA TYR A 119 -12.24 -9.08 -8.09
C TYR A 119 -11.45 -8.06 -8.94
N SER A 120 -12.09 -7.02 -9.49
CA SER A 120 -11.40 -5.98 -10.25
C SER A 120 -10.30 -5.29 -9.43
N SER A 121 -10.60 -4.89 -8.19
CA SER A 121 -9.58 -4.27 -7.33
C SER A 121 -8.40 -5.19 -7.02
N PHE A 122 -8.64 -6.50 -6.88
CA PHE A 122 -7.57 -7.46 -6.66
C PHE A 122 -6.77 -7.72 -7.94
N ASN A 123 -7.46 -7.86 -9.08
CA ASN A 123 -6.83 -8.11 -10.37
C ASN A 123 -5.93 -6.93 -10.77
N GLU A 124 -6.40 -5.69 -10.63
CA GLU A 124 -5.61 -4.48 -10.87
C GLU A 124 -4.36 -4.45 -9.98
N MET A 125 -4.48 -4.76 -8.69
CA MET A 125 -3.32 -4.85 -7.79
C MET A 125 -2.36 -5.99 -8.17
N SER A 126 -2.88 -7.11 -8.67
CA SER A 126 -2.07 -8.25 -9.11
C SER A 126 -1.32 -7.93 -10.40
N GLU A 127 -1.98 -7.33 -11.39
CA GLU A 127 -1.37 -6.86 -12.64
C GLU A 127 -0.25 -5.86 -12.35
N LEU A 128 -0.50 -4.89 -11.46
CA LEU A 128 0.54 -3.94 -11.03
C LEU A 128 1.77 -4.64 -10.43
N LEU A 129 1.57 -5.71 -9.65
CA LEU A 129 2.67 -6.50 -9.09
C LEU A 129 3.38 -7.34 -10.15
N LEU A 130 2.66 -7.96 -11.07
CA LEU A 130 3.21 -8.79 -12.13
C LEU A 130 3.99 -7.96 -13.15
N ASP A 131 3.44 -6.82 -13.57
CA ASP A 131 4.09 -5.88 -14.48
C ASP A 131 5.34 -5.27 -13.85
N SER A 132 5.30 -4.98 -12.54
CA SER A 132 6.49 -4.51 -11.83
C SER A 132 7.64 -5.51 -11.77
N GLN A 133 7.36 -6.80 -11.92
CA GLN A 133 8.40 -7.83 -12.09
C GLN A 133 8.85 -7.98 -13.55
N SER A 134 8.05 -7.53 -14.52
CA SER A 134 8.40 -7.56 -15.95
C SER A 134 9.39 -6.47 -16.34
N GLN A 135 9.32 -5.30 -15.69
CA GLN A 135 10.39 -4.31 -15.74
C GLN A 135 11.48 -4.73 -14.75
N SER A 136 12.68 -5.00 -15.27
CA SER A 136 13.88 -5.34 -14.48
C SER A 136 14.38 -4.14 -13.68
N PHE A 137 13.57 -3.62 -12.76
CA PHE A 137 13.99 -2.60 -11.82
C PHE A 137 15.00 -3.23 -10.86
N LYS A 138 16.27 -2.89 -11.05
CA LYS A 138 17.37 -3.47 -10.27
C LYS A 138 17.37 -2.91 -8.84
N ASP A 139 17.01 -1.64 -8.69
CA ASP A 139 17.18 -0.89 -7.44
C ASP A 139 16.29 0.36 -7.40
N VAL A 140 16.04 0.89 -6.21
CA VAL A 140 15.29 2.14 -5.97
C VAL A 140 16.26 3.24 -5.56
N LYS A 141 16.14 4.41 -6.17
CA LYS A 141 16.96 5.59 -5.86
C LYS A 141 16.08 6.82 -5.67
N LEU A 142 16.60 7.80 -4.94
CA LEU A 142 16.11 9.16 -4.96
C LEU A 142 16.90 9.95 -5.99
N VAL A 143 16.20 10.68 -6.84
CA VAL A 143 16.80 11.54 -7.86
C VAL A 143 16.42 12.97 -7.56
N GLU A 144 17.40 13.86 -7.55
CA GLU A 144 17.15 15.28 -7.35
C GLU A 144 16.39 15.87 -8.55
N TYR A 145 15.12 16.21 -8.36
CA TYR A 145 14.20 16.71 -9.38
C TYR A 145 12.97 17.40 -8.72
N PRO A 146 12.43 18.50 -9.30
CA PRO A 146 12.94 19.23 -10.47
C PRO A 146 14.01 20.27 -10.13
N THR A 147 14.15 20.64 -8.87
CA THR A 147 15.11 21.63 -8.37
C THR A 147 16.03 21.01 -7.33
N ASP A 148 17.08 21.75 -6.97
CA ASP A 148 17.98 21.38 -5.89
C ASP A 148 17.21 21.13 -4.58
N ASP A 149 17.69 20.17 -3.79
CA ASP A 149 17.09 19.70 -2.52
C ASP A 149 15.65 19.13 -2.64
N SER A 150 15.16 18.87 -3.85
CA SER A 150 13.88 18.18 -4.11
C SER A 150 14.15 16.81 -4.68
N TYR A 151 13.57 15.75 -4.11
CA TYR A 151 13.85 14.37 -4.54
C TYR A 151 12.60 13.63 -5.01
N ALA A 152 12.73 12.91 -6.12
CA ALA A 152 11.74 12.00 -6.66
C ALA A 152 12.22 10.55 -6.53
N LEU A 153 11.29 9.62 -6.27
CA LEU A 153 11.57 8.19 -6.36
C LEU A 153 11.73 7.77 -7.82
N ALA A 154 12.80 7.04 -8.11
CA ALA A 154 13.07 6.48 -9.42
C ALA A 154 13.66 5.07 -9.31
N PHE A 155 13.54 4.30 -10.38
CA PHE A 155 14.01 2.92 -10.44
C PHE A 155 15.12 2.78 -11.48
N VAL A 156 16.18 2.06 -11.11
CA VAL A 156 17.29 1.77 -12.03
C VAL A 156 16.82 0.72 -13.04
N THR A 157 16.79 1.08 -14.32
CA THR A 157 16.30 0.19 -15.39
C THR A 157 17.41 -0.54 -16.11
N ALA A 158 18.50 0.15 -16.45
CA ALA A 158 19.62 -0.40 -17.23
C ALA A 158 20.87 0.47 -17.02
N ASP A 159 22.01 -0.04 -17.47
CA ASP A 159 23.23 0.77 -17.53
C ASP A 159 23.05 1.88 -18.59
N THR A 160 23.62 3.06 -18.32
CA THR A 160 23.47 4.20 -19.25
C THR A 160 24.26 3.92 -20.53
N PRO A 161 23.63 4.05 -21.71
CA PRO A 161 24.37 3.90 -22.96
C PRO A 161 25.34 5.06 -23.21
N ASP A 162 26.54 4.76 -23.70
CA ASP A 162 27.62 5.75 -23.98
C ASP A 162 27.14 6.95 -24.82
N TYR A 163 26.24 6.73 -25.79
CA TYR A 163 25.73 7.82 -26.64
C TYR A 163 24.88 8.86 -25.89
N ILE A 164 24.31 8.50 -24.74
CA ILE A 164 23.60 9.45 -23.87
C ILE A 164 24.60 10.33 -23.13
N GLU A 165 25.67 9.73 -22.60
CA GLU A 165 26.75 10.44 -21.91
C GLU A 165 27.45 11.42 -22.86
N GLU A 166 27.84 10.94 -24.05
CA GLU A 166 28.44 11.76 -25.11
C GLU A 166 27.51 12.90 -25.55
N GLY A 167 26.22 12.62 -25.68
CA GLY A 167 25.22 13.60 -26.11
C GLY A 167 24.91 14.67 -25.05
N ALA A 168 24.95 14.30 -23.78
CA ALA A 168 24.75 15.21 -22.65
C ALA A 168 26.02 15.99 -22.27
N GLY A 169 27.21 15.46 -22.63
CA GLY A 169 28.49 16.03 -22.23
C GLY A 169 28.82 15.81 -20.76
N HIS A 170 28.27 14.75 -20.16
CA HIS A 170 28.49 14.34 -18.77
C HIS A 170 28.99 12.90 -18.75
N GLU A 171 30.03 12.63 -17.99
CA GLU A 171 30.52 11.28 -17.71
C GLU A 171 29.77 10.70 -16.50
N GLU A 172 29.68 9.37 -16.40
CA GLU A 172 29.07 8.66 -15.26
C GLU A 172 27.58 8.98 -15.03
N MET A 173 26.77 8.95 -16.09
CA MET A 173 25.34 9.18 -15.96
C MET A 173 24.61 7.92 -15.49
N VAL A 174 23.51 8.10 -14.77
CA VAL A 174 22.60 7.01 -14.38
C VAL A 174 21.26 7.19 -15.07
N THR A 175 20.84 6.16 -15.81
CA THR A 175 19.54 6.12 -16.48
C THR A 175 18.51 5.44 -15.58
N LEU A 176 17.50 6.21 -15.20
CA LEU A 176 16.43 5.79 -14.30
C LEU A 176 15.07 6.01 -14.94
N PHE A 177 14.11 5.20 -14.52
CA PHE A 177 12.71 5.44 -14.77
C PHE A 177 12.10 6.16 -13.55
N MET A 178 11.61 7.37 -13.77
CA MET A 178 10.93 8.19 -12.78
C MET A 178 9.42 8.16 -13.06
N PRO A 179 8.64 7.32 -12.36
CA PRO A 179 7.20 7.20 -12.58
C PRO A 179 6.42 8.40 -12.04
N MET A 180 5.20 8.55 -12.52
CA MET A 180 4.25 9.54 -12.00
C MET A 180 3.24 8.87 -11.06
N ALA A 181 3.06 9.40 -9.85
CA ALA A 181 2.00 8.94 -8.96
C ALA A 181 0.59 9.26 -9.53
N PRO A 182 -0.42 8.39 -9.32
CA PRO A 182 -0.37 7.11 -8.61
C PRO A 182 0.01 5.91 -9.50
N ASN A 183 0.53 6.14 -10.71
CA ASN A 183 0.68 5.13 -11.75
C ASN A 183 2.16 4.75 -11.96
N PRO A 184 2.66 3.69 -11.30
CA PRO A 184 4.07 3.34 -11.32
C PRO A 184 4.55 2.73 -12.64
N VAL A 185 3.66 2.35 -13.57
CA VAL A 185 4.02 1.53 -14.74
C VAL A 185 3.62 2.17 -16.07
N MET A 186 2.43 2.79 -16.13
CA MET A 186 1.84 3.32 -17.37
C MET A 186 2.10 4.82 -17.57
N GLY A 187 2.89 5.47 -16.70
CA GLY A 187 3.26 6.88 -16.83
C GLY A 187 4.56 7.22 -16.11
N GLY A 188 5.38 8.08 -16.72
CA GLY A 188 6.66 8.49 -16.17
C GLY A 188 7.60 9.05 -17.21
N PHE A 189 8.83 9.31 -16.80
CA PHE A 189 9.92 9.75 -17.65
C PHE A 189 11.11 8.80 -17.51
N VAL A 190 11.76 8.49 -18.62
CA VAL A 190 13.14 8.01 -18.57
C VAL A 190 14.01 9.24 -18.44
N ILE A 191 14.80 9.30 -17.38
CA ILE A 191 15.73 10.39 -17.11
C ILE A 191 17.13 9.81 -17.02
N SER A 192 18.09 10.52 -17.61
CA SER A 192 19.52 10.27 -17.41
C SER A 192 20.06 11.48 -16.67
N VAL A 193 20.58 11.24 -15.47
CA VAL A 193 21.09 12.29 -14.59
C VAL A 193 22.52 11.94 -14.19
N ASP A 194 23.29 12.96 -13.83
CA ASP A 194 24.61 12.80 -13.23
C ASP A 194 24.52 11.94 -11.96
N ARG A 195 25.49 11.03 -11.75
CA ARG A 195 25.52 10.14 -10.57
C ARG A 195 25.49 10.92 -9.26
N GLU A 196 26.03 12.14 -9.22
CA GLU A 196 26.02 12.99 -8.02
C GLU A 196 24.61 13.41 -7.59
N ARG A 197 23.66 13.44 -8.54
CA ARG A 197 22.25 13.80 -8.29
C ARG A 197 21.38 12.61 -7.88
N VAL A 198 22.00 11.45 -7.68
CA VAL A 198 21.33 10.20 -7.32
C VAL A 198 21.72 9.80 -5.90
N VAL A 199 20.73 9.65 -5.04
CA VAL A 199 20.90 9.24 -3.64
C VAL A 199 20.40 7.82 -3.47
N ASP A 200 21.23 6.98 -2.86
CA ASP A 200 20.88 5.61 -2.51
C ASP A 200 19.89 5.60 -1.34
N VAL A 201 18.84 4.78 -1.45
CA VAL A 201 17.85 4.59 -0.39
C VAL A 201 17.69 3.12 -0.06
N ASP A 202 17.57 2.82 1.23
CA ASP A 202 17.38 1.47 1.73
C ASP A 202 15.89 1.11 1.80
N ILE A 203 15.28 0.93 0.62
CA ILE A 203 13.92 0.42 0.48
C ILE A 203 13.86 -0.61 -0.64
N SER A 204 13.00 -1.61 -0.49
CA SER A 204 12.77 -2.56 -1.57
C SER A 204 12.03 -1.91 -2.74
N VAL A 205 12.19 -2.48 -3.94
CA VAL A 205 11.42 -2.12 -5.14
C VAL A 205 9.91 -2.12 -4.85
N GLN A 206 9.43 -3.12 -4.11
CA GLN A 206 8.02 -3.22 -3.72
C GLN A 206 7.57 -2.06 -2.82
N GLN A 207 8.42 -1.62 -1.88
CA GLN A 207 8.13 -0.46 -1.04
C GLN A 207 8.11 0.84 -1.85
N GLY A 208 9.03 0.99 -2.82
CA GLY A 208 9.02 2.12 -3.75
C GLY A 208 7.74 2.20 -4.59
N ILE A 209 7.31 1.08 -5.17
CA ILE A 209 6.06 0.99 -5.94
C ILE A 209 4.87 1.34 -5.07
N GLN A 210 4.80 0.78 -3.85
CA GLN A 210 3.73 1.07 -2.92
C GLN A 210 3.67 2.57 -2.56
N ALA A 211 4.82 3.21 -2.38
CA ALA A 211 4.89 4.65 -2.16
C ALA A 211 4.28 5.43 -3.33
N ILE A 212 4.59 5.07 -4.57
CA ILE A 212 4.06 5.76 -5.76
C ILE A 212 2.55 5.53 -5.91
N VAL A 213 2.08 4.28 -5.80
CA VAL A 213 0.65 3.93 -5.91
C VAL A 213 -0.18 4.67 -4.87
N THR A 214 0.35 4.82 -3.66
CA THR A 214 -0.32 5.53 -2.57
C THR A 214 -0.07 7.03 -2.56
N SER A 215 0.60 7.59 -3.59
CA SER A 215 0.99 9.01 -3.64
C SER A 215 1.74 9.47 -2.39
N GLY A 216 2.59 8.60 -1.84
CA GLY A 216 3.46 8.84 -0.69
C GLY A 216 2.84 8.51 0.67
N VAL A 217 1.55 8.17 0.75
CA VAL A 217 0.85 7.95 2.03
C VAL A 217 1.41 6.73 2.81
N SER A 218 1.92 5.71 2.11
CA SER A 218 2.44 4.50 2.76
C SER A 218 3.82 4.67 3.43
N LEU A 219 4.60 5.70 3.07
CA LEU A 219 5.96 5.91 3.57
C LEU A 219 6.01 6.20 5.08
N GLY A 220 4.94 6.78 5.65
CA GLY A 220 4.89 7.12 7.09
C GLY A 220 4.56 5.96 8.04
N SER A 221 4.31 4.75 7.53
CA SER A 221 3.78 3.64 8.34
C SER A 221 4.82 2.65 8.86
N LYS A 222 6.07 2.72 8.38
CA LYS A 222 7.14 1.81 8.78
C LYS A 222 8.36 2.63 9.18
N SER A 223 8.61 2.72 10.48
CA SER A 223 9.84 3.26 11.03
C SER A 223 11.02 2.61 10.32
N MET A 224 11.88 3.43 9.72
CA MET A 224 13.21 3.05 9.29
C MET A 224 13.94 2.57 10.55
N VAL A 225 14.07 1.25 10.70
CA VAL A 225 14.87 0.64 11.76
C VAL A 225 16.23 0.39 11.11
N PRO A 226 17.30 1.12 11.49
CA PRO A 226 18.64 0.75 11.09
C PRO A 226 18.97 -0.62 11.68
N GLU A 227 19.44 -1.55 10.84
CA GLU A 227 20.00 -2.85 11.27
C GLU A 227 21.40 -2.68 11.89
N ASP A 228 21.58 -1.72 12.80
CA ASP A 228 22.76 -1.67 13.65
C ASP A 228 22.30 -1.58 15.11
N GLY A 229 22.55 -2.67 15.83
CA GLY A 229 22.32 -2.79 17.26
C GLY A 229 23.19 -1.82 18.06
N ASP A 230 22.68 -1.49 19.25
CA ASP A 230 23.29 -0.63 20.28
C ASP A 230 23.27 0.89 20.04
N ALA A 231 22.11 1.53 20.28
CA ALA A 231 22.02 2.83 20.95
C ALA A 231 20.57 3.23 21.27
N LEU A 232 19.85 2.45 22.08
CA LEU A 232 18.55 2.88 22.65
C LEU A 232 18.48 2.61 24.15
N SER A 233 19.46 3.13 24.89
CA SER A 233 19.44 3.15 26.36
C SER A 233 19.30 4.54 26.99
N ASP A 234 19.22 5.64 26.22
CA ASP A 234 19.38 6.98 26.82
C ASP A 234 18.33 8.05 26.50
N PHE A 235 17.16 7.69 25.96
CA PHE A 235 16.05 8.65 25.85
C PHE A 235 14.88 8.30 26.76
N GLN A 236 15.06 8.63 28.05
CA GLN A 236 13.97 8.73 29.00
C GLN A 236 13.22 10.05 28.75
N VAL A 237 11.97 9.95 28.32
CA VAL A 237 11.10 11.11 28.04
C VAL A 237 10.79 11.83 29.37
N GLU A 238 11.36 13.02 29.54
CA GLU A 238 10.98 13.97 30.58
C GLU A 238 9.60 14.54 30.26
N GLN A 239 8.57 13.97 30.91
CA GLN A 239 7.17 14.38 30.79
C GLN A 239 6.83 15.34 31.93
N ASP A 240 7.26 16.61 31.82
CA ASP A 240 6.68 17.71 32.58
C ASP A 240 7.01 19.07 31.94
N ALA A 241 6.27 19.44 30.89
CA ALA A 241 6.20 20.82 30.44
C ALA A 241 4.82 21.09 29.83
N GLN A 242 3.91 21.62 30.64
CA GLN A 242 2.66 22.19 30.17
C GLN A 242 2.97 23.49 29.41
N PRO A 243 2.51 23.69 28.17
CA PRO A 243 2.81 24.92 27.43
C PRO A 243 2.15 26.12 28.10
N PRO A 244 2.75 27.32 28.01
CA PRO A 244 2.23 28.50 28.69
C PRO A 244 0.90 28.93 28.05
N VAL A 245 -0.08 29.21 28.90
CA VAL A 245 -1.39 29.72 28.49
C VAL A 245 -1.24 31.20 28.17
N VAL A 246 -1.26 31.56 26.88
CA VAL A 246 -1.31 32.96 26.45
C VAL A 246 -2.73 33.47 26.66
N ASN A 247 -2.93 34.39 27.62
CA ASN A 247 -4.21 35.04 27.88
C ASN A 247 -4.49 36.09 26.79
N ALA A 248 -5.54 35.86 26.00
CA ALA A 248 -5.98 36.74 24.91
C ALA A 248 -6.83 37.93 25.39
N ALA A 249 -6.37 38.68 26.40
CA ALA A 249 -7.15 39.77 27.00
C ALA A 249 -6.46 41.16 26.96
N GLU A 250 -5.51 41.39 26.07
CA GLU A 250 -4.78 42.68 26.02
C GLU A 250 -4.61 43.29 24.62
N GLN A 251 -5.60 43.11 23.74
CA GLN A 251 -5.67 43.86 22.48
C GLN A 251 -7.11 44.29 22.19
N ILE A 252 -7.67 45.14 23.05
CA ILE A 252 -8.84 45.96 22.67
C ILE A 252 -8.77 47.30 23.41
N ASP A 253 -7.77 48.13 23.10
CA ASP A 253 -7.96 49.58 23.21
C ASP A 253 -6.99 50.31 22.28
N GLY A 254 -7.51 51.28 21.52
CA GLY A 254 -6.71 52.21 20.74
C GLY A 254 -6.65 51.98 19.24
N SER A 255 -7.78 52.14 18.53
CA SER A 255 -7.80 52.88 17.26
C SER A 255 -9.24 53.12 16.80
N ALA A 256 -9.81 54.25 17.23
CA ALA A 256 -10.95 54.87 16.58
C ALA A 256 -10.78 56.38 16.73
N ASP A 257 -10.13 57.02 15.76
CA ASP A 257 -10.37 58.44 15.51
C ASP A 257 -10.19 58.77 14.01
N SER A 258 -11.35 59.01 13.39
CA SER A 258 -11.64 60.07 12.41
C SER A 258 -10.68 60.36 11.25
N ALA A 259 -11.15 60.12 10.02
CA ALA A 259 -11.13 61.14 8.97
C ALA A 259 -12.16 60.80 7.87
N GLU A 260 -13.20 61.63 7.80
CA GLU A 260 -14.09 61.81 6.66
C GLU A 260 -13.34 62.22 5.38
N GLY A 261 -13.81 61.72 4.23
CA GLY A 261 -14.45 62.61 3.26
C GLY A 261 -13.73 62.90 1.95
N THR A 262 -14.52 62.82 0.87
CA THR A 262 -14.35 63.36 -0.50
C THR A 262 -13.37 62.60 -1.41
N ASP A 263 -13.51 62.55 -2.74
CA ASP A 263 -14.58 62.68 -3.75
C ASP A 263 -13.86 62.25 -5.06
N GLY A 264 -14.56 61.67 -6.03
CA GLY A 264 -13.90 61.22 -7.26
C GLY A 264 -14.81 60.48 -8.23
N SER A 265 -15.64 61.25 -8.91
CA SER A 265 -16.51 60.86 -10.03
C SER A 265 -15.75 60.27 -11.23
N THR A 266 -16.41 59.33 -11.90
CA THR A 266 -16.34 59.03 -13.34
C THR A 266 -16.32 60.30 -14.22
N ASP A 267 -15.51 60.36 -15.28
CA ASP A 267 -15.91 60.03 -16.67
C ASP A 267 -14.87 60.49 -17.73
N ASP A 268 -14.82 59.72 -18.82
CA ASP A 268 -14.53 60.07 -20.23
C ASP A 268 -13.30 60.93 -20.65
N SER A 269 -12.35 60.28 -21.36
CA SER A 269 -11.77 60.65 -22.69
C SER A 269 -10.44 59.92 -22.95
#